data_AF-A0A317NV61-F1
#
_entry.id   AF-A0A317NV61-F1
#
_cell.length_a   1.000
_cell.length_b   1.000
_cell.length_c   1.000
_cell.angle_alpha   90.00
_cell.angle_beta   90.00
_cell.angle_gamma   90.00
#
_symmetry.space_group_name_H-M   'P 1'
#
loop_
_entity.id
_entity.type
_entity.pdbx_description
1 polymer ?
#
loop_
_entity_poly.entity_id
_entity_poly.type
_entity_poly.pdbx_seq_one_letter_code
_entity_poly.pdbx_strand_id
1 'polypeptide(L)'
;MAERRQRPDGQQSDGAEATDFATTVDRLERLVERLESGELSLEDSLAAFEEGIRLTRDAQRRLDEAELRVRTLTEGAEGGMTLTPFAPPAEDESER
;
A
#
# COMPACT_ATOMS: atom_id res chain seq x y z
N MET A 1 39.86 -24.33 13.73
CA MET A 1 38.49 -24.76 14.05
C MET A 1 37.83 -23.65 14.84
N ALA A 2 37.00 -22.85 14.19
CA ALA A 2 35.90 -22.05 14.76
C ALA A 2 35.35 -21.20 13.60
N GLU A 3 34.23 -21.65 13.07
CA GLU A 3 33.60 -21.17 11.84
C GLU A 3 33.19 -19.69 11.89
N ARG A 4 33.36 -19.04 10.73
CA ARG A 4 32.70 -17.79 10.35
C ARG A 4 31.20 -17.96 10.54
N ARG A 5 30.61 -17.35 11.57
CA ARG A 5 29.16 -17.17 11.65
C ARG A 5 28.79 -15.79 11.10
N GLN A 6 28.86 -15.67 9.77
CA GLN A 6 28.13 -14.62 9.08
C GLN A 6 26.65 -15.01 9.09
N ARG A 7 25.81 -14.17 9.71
CA ARG A 7 24.36 -14.17 9.48
C ARG A 7 24.02 -12.84 8.84
N PRO A 8 23.49 -12.84 7.61
CA PRO A 8 22.49 -11.86 7.26
C PRO A 8 21.47 -12.45 6.26
N ASP A 9 20.50 -13.23 6.73
CA ASP A 9 19.43 -13.77 5.87
C ASP A 9 18.06 -13.39 6.44
N GLY A 10 17.79 -12.07 6.54
CA GLY A 10 16.50 -11.57 7.01
C GLY A 10 16.09 -10.18 6.49
N GLN A 11 16.90 -9.52 5.65
CA GLN A 11 16.71 -8.10 5.28
C GLN A 11 16.55 -7.88 3.76
N GLN A 12 16.07 -8.86 2.99
CA GLN A 12 16.09 -8.75 1.52
C GLN A 12 14.72 -8.59 0.84
N SER A 13 13.59 -8.76 1.53
CA SER A 13 12.25 -8.65 0.92
C SER A 13 11.50 -7.34 1.23
N ASP A 14 11.79 -6.67 2.33
CA ASP A 14 11.00 -5.52 2.82
C ASP A 14 11.15 -4.26 1.94
N GLY A 15 12.37 -3.98 1.46
CA GLY A 15 12.64 -2.84 0.60
C GLY A 15 12.05 -2.97 -0.82
N ALA A 16 11.86 -4.20 -1.30
CA ALA A 16 11.25 -4.46 -2.59
C ALA A 16 9.75 -4.15 -2.56
N GLU A 17 9.05 -4.53 -1.49
CA GLU A 17 7.61 -4.26 -1.35
C GLU A 17 7.31 -2.78 -1.07
N ALA A 18 8.16 -2.09 -0.32
CA ALA A 18 8.04 -0.63 -0.14
C ALA A 18 8.21 0.12 -1.48
N THR A 19 9.14 -0.32 -2.31
CA THR A 19 9.34 0.24 -3.67
C THR A 19 8.14 -0.06 -4.56
N ASP A 20 7.58 -1.27 -4.46
CA ASP A 20 6.42 -1.70 -5.23
C ASP A 20 5.15 -0.92 -4.81
N PHE A 21 4.93 -0.66 -3.51
CA PHE A 21 3.83 0.20 -3.04
C PHE A 21 3.96 1.65 -3.52
N ALA A 22 5.15 2.25 -3.37
CA ALA A 22 5.41 3.61 -3.85
C ALA A 22 5.15 3.74 -5.37
N THR A 23 5.50 2.70 -6.13
CA THR A 23 5.22 2.64 -7.57
C THR A 23 3.72 2.57 -7.87
N THR A 24 2.94 1.79 -7.10
CA THR A 24 1.48 1.73 -7.24
C THR A 24 0.84 3.10 -6.98
N VAL A 25 1.32 3.84 -5.97
CA VAL A 25 0.82 5.19 -5.66
C VAL A 25 1.16 6.19 -6.77
N ASP A 26 2.42 6.25 -7.23
CA ASP A 26 2.85 7.12 -8.34
C ASP A 26 2.04 6.85 -9.62
N ARG A 27 1.71 5.58 -9.89
CA ARG A 27 0.87 5.23 -11.04
C ARG A 27 -0.58 5.73 -10.88
N LEU A 28 -1.12 5.67 -9.66
CA LEU A 28 -2.46 6.18 -9.36
C LEU A 28 -2.51 7.71 -9.52
N GLU A 29 -1.51 8.43 -9.03
CA GLU A 29 -1.39 9.89 -9.17
C GLU A 29 -1.40 10.30 -10.65
N ARG A 30 -0.54 9.68 -11.48
CA ARG A 30 -0.51 9.94 -12.93
C ARG A 30 -1.82 9.62 -13.63
N LEU A 31 -2.55 8.62 -13.14
CA LEU A 31 -3.84 8.25 -13.69
C LEU A 31 -4.90 9.30 -13.38
N VAL A 32 -4.89 9.82 -12.14
CA VAL A 32 -5.76 10.94 -11.72
C VAL A 32 -5.44 12.19 -12.53
N GLU A 33 -4.16 12.56 -12.66
CA GLU A 33 -3.75 13.72 -13.50
C GLU A 33 -4.27 13.60 -14.93
N ARG A 34 -4.20 12.40 -15.53
CA ARG A 34 -4.74 12.14 -16.87
C ARG A 34 -6.26 12.28 -16.93
N LEU A 35 -6.98 11.77 -15.94
CA LEU A 35 -8.45 11.91 -15.87
C LEU A 35 -8.86 13.38 -15.71
N GLU A 36 -8.13 14.14 -14.89
CA GLU A 36 -8.38 15.55 -14.62
C GLU A 36 -8.01 16.46 -15.80
N SER A 37 -7.12 16.02 -16.69
CA SER A 37 -6.74 16.77 -17.89
C SER A 37 -7.93 17.06 -18.84
N GLY A 38 -8.95 16.20 -18.83
CA GLY A 38 -10.10 16.30 -19.73
C GLY A 38 -9.80 16.00 -21.21
N GLU A 39 -8.59 15.55 -21.54
CA GLU A 39 -8.18 15.24 -22.93
C GLU A 39 -8.52 13.80 -23.36
N LEU A 40 -8.99 12.96 -22.43
CA LEU A 40 -9.29 11.55 -22.70
C LEU A 40 -10.63 11.39 -23.42
N SER A 41 -10.67 10.45 -24.36
CA SER A 41 -11.94 9.98 -24.91
C SER A 41 -12.76 9.27 -23.82
N LEU A 42 -14.04 9.03 -24.07
CA LEU A 42 -14.90 8.28 -23.13
C LEU A 42 -14.37 6.87 -22.89
N GLU A 43 -13.95 6.15 -23.94
CA GLU A 43 -13.38 4.81 -23.81
C GLU A 43 -12.07 4.83 -23.01
N ASP A 44 -11.20 5.80 -23.28
CA ASP A 44 -9.94 5.94 -22.53
C ASP A 44 -10.16 6.31 -21.06
N SER A 45 -11.18 7.12 -20.79
CA SER A 45 -11.57 7.51 -19.42
C SER A 45 -12.08 6.30 -18.64
N LEU A 46 -12.88 5.44 -19.27
CA LEU A 46 -13.35 4.19 -18.66
C LEU A 46 -12.19 3.22 -18.40
N ALA A 47 -11.28 3.06 -19.36
CA ALA A 47 -10.10 2.22 -19.19
C ALA A 47 -9.19 2.73 -18.05
N ALA A 48 -8.96 4.04 -17.99
CA ALA A 48 -8.22 4.66 -16.89
C ALA A 48 -8.92 4.42 -15.55
N PHE A 49 -10.24 4.62 -15.46
CA PHE A 49 -11.00 4.36 -14.25
C PHE A 49 -10.87 2.90 -13.77
N GLU A 50 -11.03 1.92 -14.68
CA GLU A 50 -10.85 0.50 -14.35
C GLU A 50 -9.45 0.18 -13.84
N GLU A 51 -8.42 0.78 -14.44
CA GLU A 51 -7.04 0.67 -13.97
C GLU A 51 -6.87 1.28 -12.58
N GLY A 52 -7.43 2.46 -12.32
CA GLY A 52 -7.43 3.10 -11.01
C GLY A 52 -8.03 2.18 -9.93
N ILE A 53 -9.19 1.57 -10.21
CA ILE A 53 -9.83 0.62 -9.28
C ILE A 53 -8.92 -0.58 -8.98
N ARG A 54 -8.22 -1.12 -10.00
CA ARG A 54 -7.28 -2.23 -9.77
C ARG A 54 -6.10 -1.82 -8.91
N LEU A 55 -5.50 -0.66 -9.18
CA LEU A 55 -4.36 -0.14 -8.43
C LEU A 55 -4.73 0.14 -6.96
N THR A 56 -5.90 0.74 -6.70
CA THR A 56 -6.37 0.98 -5.33
C THR A 56 -6.57 -0.31 -4.55
N ARG A 57 -7.17 -1.34 -5.16
CA ARG A 57 -7.34 -2.65 -4.53
C ARG A 57 -6.00 -3.34 -4.24
N ASP A 58 -5.04 -3.18 -5.15
CA ASP A 58 -3.70 -3.72 -4.98
C ASP A 58 -2.96 -3.05 -3.83
N ALA A 59 -3.03 -1.71 -3.75
CA ALA A 59 -2.47 -0.92 -2.66
C ALA A 59 -3.07 -1.32 -1.31
N GLN A 60 -4.40 -1.42 -1.22
CA GLN A 60 -5.10 -1.86 0.01
C GLN A 60 -4.62 -3.23 0.48
N ARG A 61 -4.57 -4.22 -0.43
CA ARG A 61 -4.11 -5.57 -0.07
C ARG A 61 -2.70 -5.58 0.51
N ARG A 62 -1.79 -4.76 -0.05
CA ARG A 62 -0.41 -4.66 0.44
C ARG A 62 -0.34 -4.02 1.82
N LEU A 63 -1.17 -3.01 2.07
CA LEU A 63 -1.28 -2.41 3.40
C LEU A 63 -1.79 -3.43 4.43
N ASP A 64 -2.79 -4.24 4.07
CA ASP A 64 -3.31 -5.30 4.95
C ASP A 64 -2.23 -6.35 5.26
N GLU A 65 -1.44 -6.75 4.26
CA GLU A 65 -0.31 -7.67 4.43
C GLU A 65 0.78 -7.08 5.33
N ALA A 66 1.13 -5.81 5.13
CA ALA A 66 2.10 -5.10 5.96
C ALA A 66 1.61 -4.99 7.41
N GLU A 67 0.34 -4.64 7.63
CA GLU A 67 -0.27 -4.58 8.96
C GLU A 67 -0.20 -5.94 9.66
N LEU A 68 -0.54 -7.03 8.95
CA LEU A 68 -0.46 -8.38 9.51
C LEU A 68 0.96 -8.74 9.94
N ARG A 69 1.97 -8.41 9.11
CA ARG A 69 3.39 -8.65 9.44
C ARG A 69 3.81 -7.86 10.68
N VAL A 70 3.45 -6.58 10.77
CA VAL A 70 3.70 -5.75 11.96
C VAL A 70 3.04 -6.35 13.20
N ARG A 71 1.79 -6.81 13.11
CA ARG A 71 1.10 -7.49 14.21
C ARG A 71 1.85 -8.74 14.67
N THR A 72 2.21 -9.63 13.75
CA THR A 72 2.94 -10.87 14.09
C THR A 72 4.30 -10.58 14.74
N LEU A 73 5.03 -9.58 14.26
CA LEU A 73 6.33 -9.18 14.84
C LEU A 73 6.18 -8.56 16.23
N THR A 74 5.11 -7.78 16.45
CA THR A 74 4.85 -7.10 17.73
C THR A 74 4.34 -8.07 18.79
N GLU A 75 3.40 -8.97 18.44
CA GLU A 75 2.86 -10.00 19.35
C GLU A 75 3.93 -11.03 19.76
N GLY A 76 4.90 -11.30 18.89
CA GLY A 76 6.04 -12.16 19.20
C GLY A 76 7.12 -11.51 20.08
N ALA A 77 7.12 -10.18 20.21
CA ALA A 77 8.16 -9.42 20.92
C ALA A 77 7.81 -9.14 22.39
N GLU A 78 6.61 -8.68 22.70
CA GLU A 78 6.11 -8.52 24.08
C GLU A 78 4.59 -8.55 24.10
N GLY A 79 4.03 -9.20 25.12
CA GLY A 79 2.59 -9.36 25.28
C GLY A 79 1.84 -8.03 25.32
N GLY A 80 0.97 -7.83 24.33
CA GLY A 80 -0.24 -7.01 24.42
C GLY A 80 -0.08 -5.53 24.08
N MET A 81 -0.19 -5.19 22.79
CA MET A 81 -0.70 -3.87 22.38
C MET A 81 -1.84 -4.04 21.39
N THR A 82 -2.99 -3.46 21.73
CA THR A 82 -4.21 -3.47 20.90
C THR A 82 -4.07 -2.42 19.80
N LEU A 83 -4.04 -2.85 18.53
CA LEU A 83 -4.16 -1.95 17.40
C LEU A 83 -5.62 -1.78 17.01
N THR A 84 -6.04 -0.54 16.80
CA THR A 84 -7.35 -0.20 16.23
C THR A 84 -7.23 -0.05 14.71
N PRO A 85 -8.18 -0.61 13.93
CA PRO A 85 -8.23 -0.41 12.48
C PRO A 85 -8.19 1.08 12.12
N PHE A 86 -7.41 1.44 11.11
CA PHE A 86 -7.40 2.80 10.58
C PHE A 86 -8.71 3.05 9.83
N ALA A 87 -9.60 3.85 10.42
CA ALA A 87 -10.76 4.38 9.72
C ALA A 87 -10.33 5.64 8.96
N PRO A 88 -10.56 5.74 7.64
CA PRO A 88 -10.35 6.99 6.94
C PRO A 88 -11.19 8.09 7.62
N PRO A 89 -10.70 9.34 7.70
CA PRO A 89 -11.51 10.43 8.23
C PRO A 89 -12.81 10.47 7.43
N ALA A 90 -13.93 10.31 8.12
CA ALA A 90 -15.24 10.47 7.50
C ALA A 90 -15.27 11.83 6.82
N GLU A 91 -15.52 11.83 5.52
CA GLU A 91 -15.73 13.06 4.75
C GLU A 91 -16.83 13.83 5.48
N ASP A 92 -16.47 14.99 6.02
CA ASP A 92 -17.40 15.86 6.72
C ASP A 92 -18.41 16.38 5.70
N GLU A 93 -19.52 15.67 5.51
CA GLU A 93 -20.69 16.13 4.77
C GLU A 93 -21.44 17.24 5.54
N SER A 94 -20.71 18.12 6.24
CA SER A 94 -21.27 19.30 6.94
C SER A 94 -21.22 20.53 6.05
N GLU A 95 -21.69 20.42 4.80
CA GLU A 95 -22.03 21.60 3.99
C GLU A 95 -23.11 21.25 2.95
N ARG A 96 -24.34 21.03 3.43
CA ARG A 96 -25.58 21.32 2.69
C ARG A 96 -26.67 21.84 3.63
#